data_AF-A0A930YQV4-F1
#
_entry.id   AF-A0A930YQV4-F1
#
_cell.length_a   1.000
_cell.length_b   1.000
_cell.length_c   1.000
_cell.angle_alpha   90.00
_cell.angle_beta   90.00
_cell.angle_gamma   90.00
#
_symmetry.space_group_name_H-M   'P 1'
#
loop_
_entity.id
_entity.type
_entity.pdbx_description
1 polymer ?
#
loop_
_entity_poly.entity_id
_entity_poly.type
_entity_poly.pdbx_seq_one_letter_code
_entity_poly.pdbx_strand_id
1 'polypeptide(L)' 'MYTIESRVRYSECDETGKLSLVGVMNYLQDCSTFHSEDIGRGFKQLTSEGYAWVLATW' A
#
# COMPACT_ATOMS: atom_id res chain seq x y z
N MET A 1 -11.73 -11.06 -0.29
CA MET A 1 -11.38 -9.78 0.36
C MET A 1 -9.96 -9.93 0.87
N TYR A 2 -9.04 -9.04 0.51
CA TYR A 2 -7.64 -9.09 0.93
C TYR A 2 -7.45 -8.31 2.24
N THR A 3 -6.56 -8.75 3.12
CA THR A 3 -6.35 -8.10 4.42
C THR A 3 -4.90 -8.27 4.86
N ILE A 4 -4.35 -7.20 5.41
CA ILE A 4 -3.03 -7.19 6.03
C ILE A 4 -3.18 -6.78 7.50
N GLU A 5 -2.48 -7.46 8.39
CA GLU A 5 -2.39 -7.07 9.80
C GLU A 5 -1.06 -6.37 10.04
N SER A 6 -1.11 -5.18 10.65
CA SER A 6 0.09 -4.43 10.97
C SER A 6 -0.08 -3.63 12.27
N ARG A 7 1.04 -3.35 12.93
CA ARG A 7 1.09 -2.58 14.17
C ARG A 7 1.55 -1.16 13.85
N VAL A 8 0.74 -0.17 14.24
CA VAL A 8 1.11 1.24 14.16
C VAL A 8 2.32 1.52 15.06
N ARG A 9 3.39 2.07 14.47
CA ARG A 9 4.60 2.48 15.17
C ARG A 9 4.54 3.97 15.49
N TYR A 10 5.28 4.37 16.54
CA TYR A 10 5.38 5.77 16.94
C TYR A 10 5.89 6.68 15.81
N SER A 11 6.79 6.18 14.96
CA SER A 11 7.32 6.91 13.79
C SER A 11 6.29 7.19 12.70
N GLU A 12 5.13 6.53 12.73
CA GLU A 12 4.04 6.69 11.77
C GLU A 12 2.95 7.63 12.31
N CYS A 13 3.08 8.05 13.57
CA CYS A 13 2.14 8.95 14.23
C CYS A 13 2.44 10.43 13.94
N ASP A 14 1.38 11.24 13.98
CA ASP A 14 1.46 12.70 13.97
C ASP A 14 1.80 13.27 15.35
N GLU A 15 1.85 14.60 15.46
CA GLU A 15 2.13 15.33 16.71
C GLU A 15 1.11 15.05 17.83
N THR A 16 -0.06 14.49 17.51
CA THR A 16 -1.10 14.11 18.48
C THR A 16 -0.96 12.67 18.96
N GLY A 17 0.02 11.92 18.44
CA GLY A 17 0.24 10.52 18.77
C GLY A 17 -0.74 9.56 18.09
N LYS A 18 -1.50 10.03 17.09
CA LYS A 18 -2.39 9.21 16.27
C LYS A 18 -1.72 8.86 14.96
N LEU A 19 -2.16 7.78 14.32
CA LEU A 19 -1.66 7.43 13.00
C LEU A 19 -1.84 8.62 12.04
N SER A 20 -0.72 9.08 11.47
CA SER A 20 -0.73 10.21 10.55
C SER A 20 -1.46 9.86 9.25
N LEU A 21 -1.96 10.88 8.54
CA LEU A 21 -2.59 10.69 7.23
C LEU A 21 -1.66 9.98 6.24
N VAL A 22 -0.36 10.32 6.25
CA VAL A 22 0.66 9.66 5.43
C VAL A 22 0.82 8.19 5.82
N GLY A 23 0.81 7.89 7.12
CA GLY A 23 0.83 6.51 7.60
C GLY A 23 -0.37 5.70 7.13
N VAL A 24 -1.59 6.27 7.17
CA VAL A 24 -2.79 5.61 6.63
C VAL A 24 -2.65 5.34 5.13
N MET A 25 -2.20 6.31 4.35
CA MET A 25 -2.03 6.16 2.90
C MET A 25 -1.02 5.05 2.56
N ASN A 26 0.08 4.93 3.33
CA ASN A 26 1.04 3.86 3.16
C ASN A 26 0.40 2.48 3.39
N TYR A 27 -0.41 2.31 4.45
CA TYR A 27 -1.11 1.05 4.66
C TYR A 27 -2.07 0.68 3.52
N LEU A 28 -2.78 1.66 2.95
CA LEU A 28 -3.65 1.43 1.80
C LEU A 28 -2.85 1.03 0.55
N GLN A 29 -1.73 1.71 0.28
CA GLN A 29 -0.83 1.38 -0.82
C GLN A 29 -0.22 -0.02 -0.65
N ASP A 30 0.31 -0.34 0.52
CA ASP A 30 0.89 -1.64 0.83
C ASP A 30 -0.16 -2.76 0.66
N CYS A 31 -1.35 -2.57 1.20
CA CYS A 31 -2.44 -3.55 1.07
C CYS A 31 -2.81 -3.79 -0.41
N SER A 32 -2.98 -2.72 -1.19
CA SER A 32 -3.30 -2.84 -2.62
C SER A 32 -2.16 -3.44 -3.46
N THR A 33 -0.92 -3.14 -3.09
CA THR A 33 0.28 -3.65 -3.75
C THR A 33 0.48 -5.13 -3.45
N PHE A 34 0.41 -5.54 -2.19
CA PHE A 34 0.57 -6.94 -1.79
C PHE A 34 -0.54 -7.81 -2.38
N HIS A 35 -1.79 -7.32 -2.40
CA HIS A 35 -2.85 -8.01 -3.11
C HIS A 35 -2.53 -8.19 -4.59
N SER A 36 -1.99 -7.16 -5.24
CA SER A 36 -1.61 -7.20 -6.65
C SER A 36 -0.47 -8.19 -6.91
N GLU A 37 0.54 -8.24 -6.04
CA GLU A 37 1.62 -9.23 -6.12
C GLU A 37 1.08 -10.66 -5.95
N ASP A 38 0.20 -10.91 -4.98
CA ASP A 38 -0.36 -12.23 -4.67
C ASP A 38 -1.23 -12.80 -5.80
N ILE A 39 -1.89 -11.95 -6.60
CA ILE A 39 -2.68 -12.37 -7.77
C ILE A 39 -1.87 -12.42 -9.08
N GLY A 40 -0.55 -12.22 -9.04
CA GLY A 40 0.28 -12.16 -10.24
C GLY A 40 -0.04 -10.95 -11.12
N ARG A 41 -0.30 -9.79 -10.51
CA ARG A 41 -0.43 -8.48 -11.17
C ARG A 41 0.48 -7.44 -10.52
N GLY A 42 1.57 -7.93 -9.94
CA GLY A 42 2.61 -7.14 -9.31
C GLY A 42 3.44 -6.32 -10.28
N PHE A 43 4.34 -5.51 -9.74
CA PHE A 43 5.18 -4.60 -10.51
C PHE A 43 6.09 -5.35 -11.48
N LYS A 44 6.69 -6.47 -11.05
CA LYS A 44 7.62 -7.25 -11.88
C LYS A 44 6.91 -7.81 -13.12
N GLN A 45 5.69 -8.29 -12.94
CA GLN A 45 4.91 -8.87 -14.04
C GLN A 45 4.45 -7.79 -15.02
N LEU A 46 3.86 -6.71 -14.52
CA LEU A 46 3.42 -5.60 -15.39
C LEU A 46 4.57 -4.96 -16.15
N THR A 47 5.71 -4.76 -15.51
CA THR A 47 6.91 -4.21 -16.16
C THR A 47 7.35 -5.11 -17.32
N SER A 48 7.31 -6.44 -17.14
CA SER A 48 7.66 -7.39 -18.21
C SER A 48 6.68 -7.36 -19.40
N GLU A 49 5.44 -6.96 -19.15
CA GLU A 49 4.39 -6.81 -20.17
C GLU A 49 4.36 -5.39 -20.79
N GLY A 50 5.18 -4.46 -20.29
CA GLY A 50 5.22 -3.06 -20.76
C GLY A 50 4.15 -2.15 -20.14
N TYR A 51 3.57 -2.55 -19.00
CA TYR A 51 2.53 -1.80 -18.28
C TYR A 51 3.00 -1.35 -16.90
N ALA A 52 2.28 -0.39 -16.31
CA ALA A 52 2.50 0.09 -14.95
C ALA A 52 1.16 0.47 -14.29
N TRP A 53 1.11 0.35 -12.96
CA TRP A 53 0.00 0.89 -12.17
C TRP A 53 0.18 2.40 -11.98
N VAL A 54 -0.90 3.14 -12.17
CA VAL A 54 -0.98 4.56 -11.84
C VAL A 54 -2.17 4.76 -10.93
N LEU A 55 -1.91 5.27 -9.73
CA LEU A 55 -2.94 5.67 -8.80
C LEU A 55 -3.60 6.96 -9.31
N ALA A 56 -4.87 6.85 -9.74
CA ALA A 56 -5.62 8.01 -10.22
C ALA A 56 -6.28 8.81 -9.09
N THR A 57 -6.81 8.12 -8.08
CA THR A 57 -7.54 8.72 -6.96
C THR A 57 -7.63 7.72 -5.80
N TRP A 58 -7.92 8.22 -4.61
CA TRP A 58 -8.32 7.44 -3.44
C TRP A 58 -9.78 7.75 -3.10
#